data_AF-A0A420F304-F1
#
_entry.id   AF-A0A420F304-F1
#
_cell.length_a   1.000
_cell.length_b   1.000
_cell.length_c   1.000
_cell.angle_alpha   90.00
_cell.angle_beta   90.00
_cell.angle_gamma   90.00
#
_symmetry.space_group_name_H-M   'P 1'
#
loop_
_entity.id
_entity.type
_entity.pdbx_description
1 polymer ?
#
loop_
_entity_poly.entity_id
_entity_poly.type
_entity_poly.pdbx_seq_one_letter_code
_entity_poly.pdbx_strand_id
1 'polypeptide(L)'
;MRQDQVEPDQRRSAGACSGADRAAAGPVLFDAVLLDRDGTLVEDVPFNGDPEKVRPLPGVRAALDRLRAAGLRLGVVTNQSGVARGLFSGSQMAAVHARVEQLLGPFGTWRVCPHEDADGCGCRKPAPGLVWAAAADLGTVPARCVVVGDIGRDVVAAAAAGAAGVLVPTVVTRAEEVAAAAWTAVDLPAAVEEILRRQAAVTPAAVAPWPVSSGGGRGTVVVVRADSVGDVLVTGPAVRAVAAGADRVVLVCGPRGRAAADLLPGVDEVIEHPLPWIDPVPAPVDPADMRGLVGRLAAVGADEAVIFTSFHQSPLPMALLLRMAGVPRVAAISDDYPGSLLDVRHRVPPGVPEPERALSLAAAAGYGLPADEEPTLHLRPEAVPPSPVGPPGYVVLHPGSSVPSRACPPEVAVGIGRALVDAGHRVVVTGTPAERELTAAVAGAGGVDLGGRTGLAELAGVIADAAAVVVGNTGPAHLAAAVGTPVVSLFAPTVPFGQWAPYRVPTVRLGDPTAPCRDTRAATCPVPGHPCLAGIQPADVVAALRLLGVTPDRATAGVAVTASGGSAR
;
A
#
# COMPACT_ATOMS: atom_id res chain seq x y z
N MET A 1 68.22 16.74 -0.37
CA MET A 1 68.06 17.81 0.66
C MET A 1 67.05 18.79 0.09
N ARG A 2 65.79 18.65 0.53
CA ARG A 2 65.11 19.54 1.51
C ARG A 2 64.60 20.82 0.82
N GLN A 3 63.29 20.92 0.55
CA GLN A 3 62.21 21.48 1.43
C GLN A 3 62.08 23.01 1.21
N ASP A 4 60.95 23.70 1.12
CA ASP A 4 59.49 23.51 1.29
C ASP A 4 58.80 24.67 0.50
N GLN A 5 57.74 24.53 -0.31
CA GLN A 5 56.29 24.37 -0.04
C GLN A 5 55.64 25.32 0.99
N VAL A 6 54.90 26.33 0.49
CA VAL A 6 53.51 26.66 0.89
C VAL A 6 52.82 27.36 -0.30
N GLU A 7 51.69 26.84 -0.79
CA GLU A 7 50.78 27.53 -1.72
C GLU A 7 49.33 27.27 -1.25
N PRO A 8 48.45 28.28 -1.21
CA PRO A 8 47.04 28.10 -0.90
C PRO A 8 46.15 28.05 -2.15
N ASP A 9 45.01 27.40 -1.98
CA ASP A 9 43.75 27.58 -2.73
C ASP A 9 43.65 26.98 -4.15
N GLN A 10 43.29 25.69 -4.20
CA GLN A 10 42.69 25.08 -5.39
C GLN A 10 41.19 24.85 -5.18
N ARG A 11 40.40 25.69 -5.84
CA ARG A 11 39.02 25.43 -6.24
C ARG A 11 38.91 24.04 -6.89
N ARG A 12 38.05 23.16 -6.36
CA ARG A 12 37.58 21.97 -7.08
C ARG A 12 36.05 21.98 -7.17
N SER A 13 35.62 22.43 -8.34
CA SER A 13 34.44 22.02 -9.12
C SER A 13 33.51 20.99 -8.48
N ALA A 14 32.27 21.42 -8.27
CA ALA A 14 31.09 20.57 -8.21
C ALA A 14 30.99 19.77 -9.52
N GLY A 15 31.25 18.47 -9.46
CA GLY A 15 30.97 17.54 -10.54
C GLY A 15 29.47 17.24 -10.56
N ALA A 16 28.80 17.73 -11.59
CA ALA A 16 27.47 17.29 -11.95
C ALA A 16 27.51 15.79 -12.27
N CYS A 17 26.89 14.96 -11.43
CA CYS A 17 26.64 13.56 -11.78
C CYS A 17 25.56 13.53 -12.88
N SER A 18 26.02 13.34 -14.11
CA SER A 18 25.18 13.09 -15.30
C SER A 18 24.35 11.82 -15.14
N GLY A 19 23.10 11.85 -15.62
CA GLY A 19 22.08 10.80 -15.49
C GLY A 19 22.33 9.46 -16.20
N ALA A 20 23.58 9.05 -16.37
CA ALA A 20 23.97 7.77 -16.97
C ALA A 20 24.11 6.61 -15.95
N ASP A 21 24.26 6.90 -14.65
CA ASP A 21 24.38 5.87 -13.60
C ASP A 21 23.04 5.26 -13.15
N ARG A 22 21.89 5.73 -13.68
CA ARG A 22 20.57 5.18 -13.34
C ARG A 22 20.27 3.83 -14.02
N ALA A 23 21.06 3.41 -15.00
CA ALA A 23 20.78 2.23 -15.81
C ALA A 23 21.12 0.88 -15.14
N ALA A 24 21.70 0.86 -13.93
CA ALA A 24 22.15 -0.36 -13.26
C ALA A 24 21.42 -0.70 -11.94
N ALA A 25 20.53 0.15 -11.45
CA ALA A 25 19.77 -0.12 -10.24
C ALA A 25 18.44 -0.78 -10.63
N GLY A 26 18.23 -2.03 -10.22
CA GLY A 26 16.92 -2.68 -10.32
C GLY A 26 15.81 -1.90 -9.60
N PRO A 27 14.57 -2.39 -9.63
CA PRO A 27 13.44 -1.75 -8.96
C PRO A 27 13.74 -1.53 -7.47
N VAL A 28 13.68 -0.28 -7.01
CA VAL A 28 13.87 0.08 -5.60
C VAL A 28 12.52 0.39 -4.95
N LEU A 29 12.27 -0.13 -3.75
CA LEU A 29 11.03 0.19 -3.02
C LEU A 29 10.97 1.67 -2.68
N PHE A 30 12.08 2.21 -2.18
CA PHE A 30 12.18 3.58 -1.70
C PHE A 30 13.43 4.23 -2.27
N ASP A 31 13.33 5.52 -2.55
CA ASP A 31 14.48 6.33 -2.97
C ASP A 31 14.52 7.71 -2.27
N ALA A 32 13.58 7.93 -1.33
CA ALA A 32 13.57 9.08 -0.45
C ALA A 32 13.02 8.74 0.94
N VAL A 33 13.59 9.38 1.96
CA VAL A 33 13.09 9.36 3.34
C VAL A 33 12.84 10.81 3.78
N LEU A 34 11.61 11.06 4.22
CA LEU A 34 11.14 12.35 4.70
C LEU A 34 11.01 12.26 6.22
N LEU A 35 11.67 13.16 6.95
CA LEU A 35 11.77 13.08 8.40
C LEU A 35 11.02 14.26 9.02
N ASP A 36 10.23 14.00 10.07
CA ASP A 36 9.90 15.10 10.99
C ASP A 36 11.16 15.58 11.72
N ARG A 37 11.13 16.84 12.16
CA ARG A 37 12.24 17.48 12.85
C ARG A 37 12.24 17.15 14.34
N ASP A 38 11.16 17.50 15.03
CA ASP A 38 11.10 17.52 16.49
C ASP A 38 10.63 16.14 16.98
N GLY A 39 11.23 15.59 18.03
CA GLY A 39 10.91 14.24 18.50
C GLY A 39 11.41 13.10 17.60
N THR A 40 11.86 13.40 16.38
CA THR A 40 12.37 12.42 15.39
C THR A 40 13.86 12.59 15.07
N LEU A 41 14.29 13.80 14.65
CA LEU A 41 15.71 14.10 14.39
C LEU A 41 16.40 14.68 15.62
N VAL A 42 15.70 15.57 16.33
CA VAL A 42 16.21 16.30 17.50
C VAL A 42 15.20 16.23 18.64
N GLU A 43 15.66 16.48 19.87
CA GLU A 43 14.79 16.58 21.04
C GLU A 43 13.65 17.59 20.79
N ASP A 44 12.41 17.20 21.13
CA ASP A 44 11.27 18.11 21.03
C ASP A 44 11.34 19.17 22.14
N VAL A 45 11.71 20.39 21.73
CA VAL A 45 11.69 21.58 22.57
C VAL A 45 10.52 22.46 22.11
N PRO A 46 9.48 22.64 22.94
CA PRO A 46 8.28 23.37 22.54
C PRO A 46 8.58 24.76 21.98
N PHE A 47 8.15 25.00 20.74
CA PHE A 47 8.32 26.27 20.02
C PHE A 47 9.77 26.77 19.96
N ASN A 48 10.71 25.86 19.65
CA ASN A 48 12.13 26.20 19.62
C ASN A 48 12.52 27.18 18.49
N GLY A 49 12.86 28.41 18.87
CA GLY A 49 13.50 29.42 18.01
C GLY A 49 14.99 29.65 18.32
N ASP A 50 15.61 28.79 19.13
CA ASP A 50 16.99 28.94 19.62
C ASP A 50 17.89 27.81 19.11
N PRO A 51 18.87 28.08 18.22
CA PRO A 51 19.77 27.05 17.70
C PRO A 51 20.60 26.36 18.78
N GLU A 52 20.87 27.02 19.91
CA GLU A 52 21.66 26.43 20.99
C GLU A 52 20.92 25.31 21.74
N LYS A 53 19.60 25.18 21.53
CA LYS A 53 18.79 24.08 22.09
C LYS A 53 18.69 22.87 21.18
N VAL A 54 19.27 22.92 19.97
CA VAL A 54 19.24 21.79 19.04
C VAL A 54 20.13 20.66 19.57
N ARG A 55 19.51 19.54 19.91
CA ARG A 55 20.18 18.32 20.39
C ARG A 55 19.69 17.13 19.56
N PRO A 56 20.55 16.53 18.71
CA PRO A 56 20.19 15.32 17.97
C PRO A 56 19.84 14.18 18.91
N LEU A 57 18.79 13.42 18.57
CA LEU A 57 18.47 12.20 19.31
C LEU A 57 19.55 11.13 19.14
N PRO A 58 19.66 10.16 20.07
CA PRO A 58 20.66 9.10 20.00
C PRO A 58 20.63 8.33 18.67
N GLY A 59 21.80 8.09 18.08
CA GLY A 59 21.93 7.28 16.86
C GLY A 59 21.47 7.92 15.55
N VAL A 60 20.79 9.09 15.58
CA VAL A 60 20.22 9.75 14.39
C VAL A 60 21.27 9.98 13.30
N ARG A 61 22.43 10.54 13.65
CA ARG A 61 23.50 10.81 12.67
C ARG A 61 23.93 9.54 11.91
N ALA A 62 24.16 8.45 12.63
CA ALA A 62 24.57 7.18 12.05
C ALA A 62 23.45 6.57 11.18
N ALA A 63 22.19 6.71 11.60
CA ALA A 63 21.04 6.25 10.83
C ALA A 63 20.90 7.01 9.50
N LEU A 64 21.03 8.33 9.51
CA LEU A 64 20.97 9.14 8.29
C LEU A 64 22.13 8.82 7.33
N ASP A 65 23.33 8.59 7.85
CA ASP A 65 24.48 8.20 7.03
C ASP A 65 24.29 6.85 6.35
N ARG A 66 23.64 5.89 7.02
CA ARG A 66 23.27 4.60 6.40
C ARG A 66 22.29 4.77 5.25
N LEU A 67 21.27 5.63 5.42
CA LEU A 67 20.33 5.95 4.33
C LEU A 67 21.06 6.58 3.13
N ARG A 68 21.96 7.54 3.38
CA ARG A 68 22.77 8.18 2.32
C ARG A 68 23.68 7.17 1.61
N ALA A 69 24.33 6.29 2.37
CA ALA A 69 25.20 5.25 1.83
C ALA A 69 24.43 4.25 0.95
N ALA A 70 23.15 4.04 1.24
CA ALA A 70 22.23 3.26 0.42
C ALA A 70 21.60 4.05 -0.74
N GLY A 71 21.98 5.32 -0.93
CA GLY A 71 21.52 6.16 -2.04
C GLY A 71 20.15 6.81 -1.85
N LEU A 72 19.55 6.74 -0.65
CA LEU A 72 18.26 7.38 -0.40
C LEU A 72 18.44 8.90 -0.20
N ARG A 73 17.57 9.67 -0.86
CA ARG A 73 17.50 11.12 -0.69
C ARG A 73 16.79 11.46 0.62
N LEU A 74 17.28 12.46 1.33
CA LEU A 74 16.72 12.85 2.63
C LEU A 74 16.06 14.23 2.54
N GLY A 75 14.86 14.37 3.11
CA GLY A 75 14.17 15.65 3.24
C GLY A 75 13.56 15.80 4.62
N VAL A 76 13.31 17.04 5.04
CA VAL A 76 12.63 17.34 6.31
C VAL A 76 11.24 17.89 6.03
N VAL A 77 10.21 17.35 6.69
CA VAL A 77 8.80 17.78 6.60
C VAL A 77 8.26 18.09 8.00
N THR A 78 8.05 19.36 8.33
CA THR A 78 7.73 19.74 9.73
C THR A 78 6.64 20.82 9.87
N ASN A 79 5.83 20.70 10.93
CA ASN A 79 4.83 21.70 11.33
C ASN A 79 5.46 22.68 12.33
N GLN A 80 5.55 23.97 11.98
CA GLN A 80 6.21 25.00 12.81
C GLN A 80 5.26 26.19 13.08
N SER A 81 4.13 25.91 13.76
CA SER A 81 3.11 26.94 14.05
C SER A 81 3.55 28.04 15.01
N GLY A 82 4.71 27.90 15.67
CA GLY A 82 5.27 28.97 16.50
C GLY A 82 5.55 30.26 15.71
N VAL A 83 5.73 30.16 14.39
CA VAL A 83 5.89 31.33 13.50
C VAL A 83 4.58 32.12 13.38
N ALA A 84 3.47 31.47 13.01
CA ALA A 84 2.16 32.15 12.93
C ALA A 84 1.70 32.70 14.28
N ARG A 85 2.09 32.04 15.38
CA ARG A 85 1.81 32.48 16.76
C ARG A 85 2.69 33.62 17.26
N GLY A 86 3.69 34.05 16.48
CA GLY A 86 4.64 35.08 16.91
C GLY A 86 5.56 34.67 18.07
N LEU A 87 5.71 33.37 18.35
CA LEU A 87 6.57 32.84 19.42
C LEU A 87 8.05 32.87 19.03
N PHE A 88 8.33 32.78 17.73
CA PHE A 88 9.66 33.03 17.14
C PHE A 88 9.52 33.51 15.70
N SER A 89 10.55 34.23 15.22
CA SER A 89 10.63 34.76 13.87
C SER A 89 11.05 33.71 12.83
N GLY A 90 10.76 33.98 11.55
CA GLY A 90 11.27 33.15 10.45
C GLY A 90 12.81 33.06 10.40
N SER A 91 13.53 34.11 10.81
CA SER A 91 14.99 34.10 10.92
C SER A 91 15.50 33.21 12.06
N GLN A 92 14.80 33.19 13.19
CA GLN A 92 15.11 32.28 14.31
C GLN A 92 14.91 30.81 13.89
N MET A 93 13.79 30.53 13.21
CA MET A 93 13.54 29.20 12.63
C MET A 93 14.64 28.79 11.65
N ALA A 94 15.04 29.69 10.74
CA ALA A 94 16.11 29.43 9.78
C ALA A 94 17.45 29.14 10.49
N ALA A 95 17.76 29.83 11.59
CA ALA A 95 18.95 29.55 12.39
C ALA A 95 18.91 28.16 13.05
N VAL A 96 17.75 27.75 13.59
CA VAL A 96 17.53 26.39 14.11
C VAL A 96 17.73 25.35 13.00
N HIS A 97 17.14 25.55 11.81
CA HIS A 97 17.30 24.65 10.68
C HIS A 97 18.77 24.56 10.21
N ALA A 98 19.47 25.69 10.13
CA ALA A 98 20.89 25.72 9.79
C ALA A 98 21.74 24.94 10.80
N ARG A 99 21.38 24.98 12.10
CA ARG A 99 22.05 24.17 13.12
C ARG A 99 21.77 22.67 12.95
N VAL A 100 20.55 22.28 12.61
CA VAL A 100 20.22 20.89 12.27
C VAL A 100 20.98 20.44 11.03
N GLU A 101 21.03 21.26 9.98
CA GLU A 101 21.80 21.00 8.76
C GLU A 101 23.29 20.79 9.06
N GLN A 102 23.88 21.62 9.93
CA GLN A 102 25.28 21.49 10.34
C GLN A 102 25.56 20.17 11.07
N LEU A 103 24.64 19.70 11.91
CA LEU A 103 24.83 18.50 12.73
C LEU A 103 24.49 17.20 11.97
N LEU A 104 23.45 17.24 11.14
CA LEU A 104 22.79 16.05 10.59
C LEU A 104 22.70 16.03 9.07
N GLY A 105 22.96 17.15 8.39
CA GLY A 105 22.86 17.28 6.93
C GLY A 105 23.93 16.50 6.15
N PRO A 106 23.89 16.57 4.81
CA PRO A 106 22.99 17.43 4.03
C PRO A 106 21.57 16.86 3.88
N PHE A 107 20.57 17.74 3.84
CA PHE A 107 19.20 17.43 3.42
C PHE A 107 18.90 18.04 2.05
N GLY A 108 18.22 17.30 1.17
CA GLY A 108 17.87 17.74 -0.17
C GLY A 108 16.70 18.73 -0.21
N THR A 109 15.87 18.78 0.83
CA THR A 109 14.76 19.74 0.94
C THR A 109 14.35 19.95 2.41
N TRP A 110 13.84 21.15 2.68
CA TRP A 110 13.15 21.52 3.91
C TRP A 110 11.75 22.03 3.56
N ARG A 111 10.71 21.28 3.94
CA ARG A 111 9.31 21.68 3.81
C ARG A 111 8.74 21.96 5.18
N VAL A 112 8.26 23.19 5.34
CA VAL A 112 7.83 23.71 6.64
C VAL A 112 6.44 24.30 6.48
N CYS A 113 5.53 23.93 7.38
CA CYS A 113 4.22 24.57 7.45
C CYS A 113 4.17 25.52 8.66
N PRO A 114 4.12 26.85 8.47
CA PRO A 114 4.11 27.82 9.57
C PRO A 114 2.73 28.06 10.17
N HIS A 115 1.68 27.51 9.56
CA HIS A 115 0.27 27.79 9.84
C HIS A 115 -0.29 27.07 11.07
N GLU A 116 -1.41 27.59 11.59
CA GLU A 116 -2.24 26.97 12.61
C GLU A 116 -3.33 26.06 12.01
N ASP A 117 -3.98 25.26 12.87
CA ASP A 117 -5.09 24.38 12.43
C ASP A 117 -6.27 25.20 11.86
N ALA A 118 -6.51 26.41 12.38
CA ALA A 118 -7.59 27.30 11.93
C ALA A 118 -7.39 27.90 10.52
N ASP A 119 -6.16 27.91 10.00
CA ASP A 119 -5.85 28.50 8.70
C ASP A 119 -6.35 27.66 7.51
N GLY A 120 -6.72 26.40 7.74
CA GLY A 120 -7.27 25.52 6.70
C GLY A 120 -6.31 25.25 5.53
N CYS A 121 -4.99 25.39 5.74
CA CYS A 121 -4.00 25.20 4.69
C CYS A 121 -3.83 23.72 4.30
N GLY A 122 -3.44 23.47 3.04
CA GLY A 122 -3.14 22.10 2.56
C GLY A 122 -1.77 21.55 3.00
N CYS A 123 -0.92 22.36 3.66
CA CYS A 123 0.42 21.90 4.07
C CYS A 123 0.44 21.21 5.44
N ARG A 124 -0.37 21.68 6.40
CA ARG A 124 -0.18 21.30 7.80
C ARG A 124 -0.52 19.83 8.00
N LYS A 125 0.44 19.01 8.43
CA LYS A 125 0.18 17.60 8.77
C LYS A 125 -0.97 17.55 9.79
N PRO A 126 -2.02 16.74 9.54
CA PRO A 126 -2.05 15.53 8.71
C PRO A 126 -2.32 15.74 7.21
N ALA A 127 -2.45 16.96 6.69
CA ALA A 127 -2.55 17.18 5.26
C ALA A 127 -1.28 16.74 4.51
N PRO A 128 -1.41 16.14 3.31
CA PRO A 128 -0.28 15.55 2.59
C PRO A 128 0.62 16.58 1.88
N GLY A 129 0.28 17.87 1.90
CA GLY A 129 0.94 18.88 1.07
C GLY A 129 2.45 19.01 1.27
N LEU A 130 2.95 18.86 2.51
CA LEU A 130 4.40 18.86 2.75
C LEU A 130 5.10 17.64 2.13
N VAL A 131 4.46 16.47 2.15
CA VAL A 131 4.98 15.22 1.58
C VAL A 131 5.07 15.34 0.06
N TRP A 132 4.00 15.82 -0.59
CA TRP A 132 3.99 16.07 -2.04
C TRP A 132 5.07 17.07 -2.46
N ALA A 133 5.17 18.19 -1.74
CA ALA A 133 6.14 19.23 -2.05
C ALA A 133 7.58 18.76 -1.84
N ALA A 134 7.84 17.89 -0.85
CA ALA A 134 9.17 17.32 -0.61
C ALA A 134 9.53 16.26 -1.67
N ALA A 135 8.60 15.39 -2.03
CA ALA A 135 8.81 14.40 -3.09
C ALA A 135 9.15 15.09 -4.44
N ALA A 136 8.44 16.17 -4.77
CA ALA A 136 8.70 16.97 -5.97
C ALA A 136 10.10 17.60 -5.97
N ASP A 137 10.53 18.23 -4.88
CA ASP A 137 11.89 18.82 -4.77
C ASP A 137 12.99 17.78 -4.92
N LEU A 138 12.77 16.59 -4.35
CA LEU A 138 13.73 15.51 -4.43
C LEU A 138 13.74 14.84 -5.81
N GLY A 139 12.76 15.12 -6.68
CA GLY A 139 12.61 14.47 -7.99
C GLY A 139 12.16 13.01 -7.86
N THR A 140 11.15 12.76 -7.03
CA THR A 140 10.52 11.45 -6.80
C THR A 140 9.00 11.56 -6.70
N VAL A 141 8.34 10.43 -6.47
CA VAL A 141 6.89 10.35 -6.20
C VAL A 141 6.63 9.91 -4.76
N PRO A 142 5.49 10.31 -4.15
CA PRO A 142 5.15 9.93 -2.78
C PRO A 142 5.17 8.42 -2.52
N ALA A 143 4.73 7.61 -3.50
CA ALA A 143 4.73 6.15 -3.43
C ALA A 143 6.13 5.51 -3.21
N ARG A 144 7.21 6.26 -3.48
CA ARG A 144 8.62 5.86 -3.27
C ARG A 144 9.26 6.53 -2.05
N CYS A 145 8.46 7.27 -1.27
CA CYS A 145 8.89 7.92 -0.06
C CYS A 145 8.51 7.11 1.18
N VAL A 146 9.38 7.17 2.19
CA VAL A 146 9.03 6.80 3.57
C VAL A 146 9.02 8.07 4.41
N VAL A 147 7.93 8.34 5.12
CA VAL A 147 7.85 9.41 6.11
C VAL A 147 8.09 8.82 7.50
N VAL A 148 9.05 9.36 8.24
CA VAL A 148 9.32 8.98 9.63
C VAL A 148 8.97 10.15 10.54
N GLY A 149 8.11 9.91 11.53
CA GLY A 149 7.67 10.92 12.49
C GLY A 149 7.27 10.29 13.82
N ASP A 150 7.10 11.10 14.85
CA ASP A 150 6.86 10.64 16.22
C ASP A 150 5.38 10.70 16.63
N ILE A 151 4.54 11.40 15.86
CA ILE A 151 3.10 11.56 16.16
C ILE A 151 2.20 11.03 15.04
N GLY A 152 0.93 10.77 15.38
CA GLY A 152 -0.04 10.21 14.45
C GLY A 152 -0.28 11.07 13.20
N ARG A 153 -0.18 12.40 13.33
CA ARG A 153 -0.34 13.33 12.20
C ARG A 153 0.69 13.09 11.08
N ASP A 154 1.89 12.62 11.41
CA ASP A 154 2.95 12.38 10.41
C ASP A 154 2.64 11.18 9.53
N VAL A 155 2.28 10.06 10.17
CA VAL A 155 1.94 8.83 9.47
C VAL A 155 0.59 8.93 8.75
N VAL A 156 -0.34 9.76 9.23
CA VAL A 156 -1.57 10.09 8.49
C VAL A 156 -1.25 10.92 7.25
N ALA A 157 -0.37 11.93 7.34
CA ALA A 157 0.07 12.70 6.18
C ALA A 157 0.79 11.82 5.14
N ALA A 158 1.60 10.86 5.60
CA ALA A 158 2.26 9.88 4.75
C ALA A 158 1.23 9.05 3.96
N ALA A 159 0.28 8.43 4.66
CA ALA A 159 -0.76 7.61 4.05
C ALA A 159 -1.65 8.42 3.10
N ALA A 160 -2.06 9.62 3.48
CA ALA A 160 -2.85 10.52 2.64
C ALA A 160 -2.10 10.98 1.38
N ALA A 161 -0.77 10.97 1.40
CA ALA A 161 0.04 11.26 0.22
C ALA A 161 0.26 10.03 -0.68
N GLY A 162 -0.03 8.82 -0.20
CA GLY A 162 0.33 7.55 -0.83
C GLY A 162 1.73 7.04 -0.48
N ALA A 163 2.40 7.63 0.51
CA ALA A 163 3.72 7.23 1.00
C ALA A 163 3.62 6.19 2.13
N ALA A 164 4.74 5.50 2.39
CA ALA A 164 4.86 4.68 3.60
C ALA A 164 5.08 5.59 4.82
N GLY A 165 4.42 5.30 5.95
CA GLY A 165 4.60 6.03 7.21
C GLY A 165 5.16 5.13 8.30
N VAL A 166 6.23 5.58 8.97
CA VAL A 166 6.82 4.94 10.16
C VAL A 166 6.61 5.85 11.35
N LEU A 167 5.91 5.34 12.36
CA LEU A 167 5.80 6.01 13.65
C LEU A 167 6.97 5.59 14.54
N VAL A 168 7.70 6.55 15.09
CA VAL A 168 8.73 6.34 16.13
C VAL A 168 8.23 6.91 17.46
N PRO A 169 7.54 6.11 18.30
CA PRO A 169 6.84 6.64 19.45
C PRO A 169 7.78 7.24 20.50
N THR A 170 7.40 8.39 21.03
CA THR A 170 8.01 9.04 22.19
C THR A 170 7.10 8.91 23.41
N VAL A 171 7.51 9.51 24.54
CA VAL A 171 6.68 9.53 25.77
C VAL A 171 5.37 10.31 25.62
N VAL A 172 5.24 11.16 24.59
CA VAL A 172 4.03 11.95 24.32
C VAL A 172 3.14 11.33 23.23
N THR A 173 3.65 10.35 22.47
CA THR A 173 2.87 9.63 21.46
C THR A 173 1.75 8.83 22.10
N ARG A 174 0.54 8.94 21.56
CA ARG A 174 -0.63 8.29 22.18
C ARG A 174 -0.70 6.82 21.79
N ALA A 175 -1.15 5.97 22.71
CA ALA A 175 -1.33 4.53 22.45
C ALA A 175 -2.27 4.26 21.26
N GLU A 176 -3.30 5.09 21.08
CA GLU A 176 -4.21 5.03 19.93
C GLU A 176 -3.52 5.29 18.59
N GLU A 177 -2.52 6.19 18.55
CA GLU A 177 -1.73 6.48 17.36
C GLU A 177 -0.79 5.32 17.04
N VAL A 178 -0.17 4.72 18.07
CA VAL A 178 0.66 3.52 17.93
C VAL A 178 -0.17 2.34 17.39
N ALA A 179 -1.38 2.16 17.91
CA ALA A 179 -2.28 1.10 17.46
C ALA A 179 -2.77 1.32 16.02
N ALA A 180 -2.95 2.58 15.60
CA ALA A 180 -3.39 2.97 14.26
C ALA A 180 -2.29 2.88 13.20
N ALA A 181 -1.02 3.04 13.60
CA ALA A 181 0.09 3.11 12.68
C ALA A 181 0.25 1.82 11.87
N ALA A 182 0.44 1.97 10.56
CA ALA A 182 0.73 0.86 9.66
C ALA A 182 2.06 0.18 10.02
N TRP A 183 3.03 0.99 10.44
CA TRP A 183 4.37 0.54 10.78
C TRP A 183 4.90 1.40 11.94
N THR A 184 5.36 0.72 12.99
CA THR A 184 6.01 1.32 14.15
C THR A 184 7.46 0.83 14.26
N ALA A 185 8.34 1.70 14.73
CA ALA A 185 9.71 1.37 15.11
C ALA A 185 10.01 1.99 16.47
N VAL A 186 10.91 1.38 17.24
CA VAL A 186 11.23 1.86 18.60
C VAL A 186 12.00 3.17 18.59
N ASP A 187 12.75 3.45 17.52
CA ASP A 187 13.52 4.67 17.30
C ASP A 187 13.87 4.82 15.80
N LEU A 188 14.52 5.94 15.44
CA LEU A 188 14.95 6.18 14.06
C LEU A 188 15.99 5.14 13.55
N PRO A 189 17.01 4.73 14.32
CA PRO A 189 17.90 3.63 13.91
C PRO A 189 17.18 2.34 13.52
N ALA A 190 16.20 1.89 14.31
CA ALA A 190 15.39 0.71 14.01
C ALA A 190 14.50 0.93 12.78
N ALA A 191 13.93 2.13 12.61
CA ALA A 191 13.19 2.49 11.40
C ALA A 191 14.09 2.37 10.16
N VAL A 192 15.31 2.91 10.21
CA VAL A 192 16.28 2.85 9.10
C VAL A 192 16.71 1.42 8.81
N GLU A 193 16.97 0.60 9.83
CA GLU A 193 17.29 -0.81 9.64
C GLU A 193 16.19 -1.53 8.86
N GLU A 194 14.93 -1.33 9.25
CA GLU A 194 13.79 -1.98 8.62
C GLU A 194 13.48 -1.43 7.21
N ILE A 195 13.68 -0.12 6.96
CA ILE A 195 13.62 0.47 5.60
C ILE A 195 14.62 -0.25 4.68
N LEU A 196 15.87 -0.35 5.11
CA LEU A 196 16.93 -0.96 4.30
C LEU A 196 16.73 -2.47 4.15
N ARG A 197 16.24 -3.16 5.19
CA ARG A 197 15.89 -4.59 5.13
C ARG A 197 14.81 -4.86 4.10
N ARG A 198 13.72 -4.05 4.09
CA ARG A 198 12.63 -4.17 3.10
C ARG A 198 13.13 -3.91 1.69
N GLN A 199 13.95 -2.87 1.50
CA GLN A 199 14.59 -2.56 0.21
C GLN A 199 15.39 -3.76 -0.33
N ALA A 200 16.24 -4.35 0.53
CA ALA A 200 17.05 -5.50 0.15
C ALA A 200 16.22 -6.76 -0.12
N ALA A 201 15.12 -6.96 0.62
CA ALA A 201 14.30 -8.17 0.52
C ALA A 201 13.63 -8.37 -0.85
N VAL A 202 13.38 -7.28 -1.60
CA VAL A 202 12.81 -7.37 -2.96
C VAL A 202 13.85 -7.32 -4.07
N THR A 203 15.13 -7.21 -3.71
CA THR A 203 16.22 -7.33 -4.69
C THR A 203 16.43 -8.80 -4.98
N PRO A 204 16.35 -9.25 -6.24
CA PRO A 204 16.53 -10.67 -6.58
C PRO A 204 17.84 -11.21 -6.03
N ALA A 205 17.78 -12.37 -5.38
CA ALA A 205 19.01 -13.04 -4.97
C ALA A 205 19.85 -13.33 -6.23
N ALA A 206 21.18 -13.25 -6.11
CA ALA A 206 22.08 -13.83 -7.09
C ALA A 206 21.95 -15.35 -7.01
N VAL A 207 20.86 -15.91 -7.52
CA VAL A 207 20.64 -17.35 -7.55
C VAL A 207 21.63 -17.92 -8.55
N ALA A 208 22.41 -18.93 -8.15
CA ALA A 208 23.21 -19.70 -9.10
C ALA A 208 22.28 -20.16 -10.24
N PRO A 209 22.66 -19.97 -11.52
CA PRO A 209 21.78 -20.30 -12.63
C PRO A 209 21.35 -21.77 -12.49
N TRP A 210 20.06 -21.96 -12.17
CA TRP A 210 19.38 -23.21 -12.49
C TRP A 210 19.59 -23.44 -13.98
N PRO A 211 19.77 -24.68 -14.49
CA PRO A 211 19.99 -24.91 -15.91
C PRO A 211 18.84 -24.28 -16.70
N VAL A 212 19.11 -23.07 -17.20
CA VAL A 212 18.23 -22.35 -18.10
C VAL A 212 18.25 -23.16 -19.37
N SER A 213 17.06 -23.48 -19.88
CA SER A 213 16.92 -23.88 -21.28
C SER A 213 17.63 -22.80 -22.13
N SER A 214 18.23 -23.22 -23.24
CA SER A 214 19.14 -22.43 -24.08
C SER A 214 18.54 -21.16 -24.72
N GLY A 215 17.38 -20.68 -24.26
CA GLY A 215 16.62 -19.52 -24.74
C GLY A 215 16.49 -18.33 -23.78
N GLY A 216 17.15 -18.32 -22.61
CA GLY A 216 17.27 -17.12 -21.76
C GLY A 216 16.16 -16.89 -20.72
N GLY A 217 14.95 -17.43 -20.91
CA GLY A 217 13.89 -17.50 -19.87
C GLY A 217 13.95 -18.77 -19.02
N ARG A 218 13.27 -18.78 -17.87
CA ARG A 218 13.16 -19.94 -16.96
C ARG A 218 12.09 -20.98 -17.36
N GLY A 219 11.62 -20.98 -18.62
CA GLY A 219 10.59 -21.91 -19.07
C GLY A 219 9.20 -21.58 -18.51
N THR A 220 8.40 -22.62 -18.22
CA THR A 220 7.03 -22.45 -17.70
C THR A 220 7.02 -22.42 -16.18
N VAL A 221 6.45 -21.35 -15.59
CA VAL A 221 6.34 -21.18 -14.14
C VAL A 221 4.89 -21.24 -13.70
N VAL A 222 4.61 -22.07 -12.70
CA VAL A 222 3.31 -22.09 -12.01
C VAL A 222 3.34 -21.14 -10.83
N VAL A 223 2.50 -20.13 -10.85
CA VAL A 223 2.26 -19.26 -9.70
C VAL A 223 1.01 -19.72 -8.98
N VAL A 224 1.03 -19.79 -7.65
CA VAL A 224 -0.16 -20.15 -6.86
C VAL A 224 -0.57 -19.00 -5.96
N ARG A 225 -1.83 -18.55 -6.08
CA ARG A 225 -2.52 -17.66 -5.14
C ARG A 225 -4.01 -18.02 -5.14
N ALA A 226 -4.41 -18.90 -4.24
CA ALA A 226 -5.71 -19.58 -4.29
C ALA A 226 -6.84 -18.87 -3.51
N ASP A 227 -6.52 -17.75 -2.90
CA ASP A 227 -7.38 -16.97 -2.02
C ASP A 227 -8.44 -16.13 -2.77
N SER A 228 -8.91 -15.06 -2.13
CA SER A 228 -9.96 -14.17 -2.66
C SER A 228 -9.41 -13.09 -3.60
N VAL A 229 -10.31 -12.30 -4.22
CA VAL A 229 -9.98 -11.17 -5.11
C VAL A 229 -8.84 -10.29 -4.54
N GLY A 230 -8.96 -9.84 -3.29
CA GLY A 230 -7.98 -8.93 -2.69
C GLY A 230 -6.59 -9.54 -2.63
N ASP A 231 -6.52 -10.82 -2.24
CA ASP A 231 -5.30 -11.59 -2.14
C ASP A 231 -4.58 -11.79 -3.49
N VAL A 232 -5.34 -12.02 -4.55
CA VAL A 232 -4.80 -12.15 -5.90
C VAL A 232 -4.26 -10.80 -6.38
N LEU A 233 -5.02 -9.72 -6.19
CA LEU A 233 -4.61 -8.36 -6.58
C LEU A 233 -3.32 -7.90 -5.89
N VAL A 234 -3.18 -8.10 -4.58
CA VAL A 234 -1.96 -7.70 -3.84
C VAL A 234 -0.72 -8.51 -4.27
N THR A 235 -0.91 -9.68 -4.89
CA THR A 235 0.19 -10.50 -5.41
C THR A 235 0.64 -10.05 -6.80
N GLY A 236 -0.12 -9.18 -7.48
CA GLY A 236 0.13 -8.72 -8.86
C GLY A 236 1.56 -8.26 -9.16
N PRO A 237 2.23 -7.42 -8.33
CA PRO A 237 3.62 -7.05 -8.55
C PRO A 237 4.58 -8.27 -8.58
N ALA A 238 4.36 -9.26 -7.73
CA ALA A 238 5.17 -10.47 -7.71
C ALA A 238 4.90 -11.37 -8.92
N VAL A 239 3.65 -11.42 -9.41
CA VAL A 239 3.32 -12.11 -10.67
C VAL A 239 4.04 -11.48 -11.84
N ARG A 240 4.05 -10.14 -11.94
CA ARG A 240 4.82 -9.42 -12.98
C ARG A 240 6.32 -9.70 -12.89
N ALA A 241 6.89 -9.74 -11.67
CA ALA A 241 8.29 -10.11 -11.48
C ALA A 241 8.59 -11.51 -12.01
N VAL A 242 7.71 -12.49 -11.76
CA VAL A 242 7.85 -13.85 -12.30
C VAL A 242 7.72 -13.84 -13.82
N ALA A 243 6.72 -13.15 -14.37
CA ALA A 243 6.49 -13.05 -15.81
C ALA A 243 7.67 -12.40 -16.55
N ALA A 244 8.38 -11.46 -15.94
CA ALA A 244 9.57 -10.84 -16.52
C ALA A 244 10.75 -11.81 -16.70
N GLY A 245 10.78 -12.92 -15.96
CA GLY A 245 11.84 -13.95 -16.04
C GLY A 245 11.39 -15.31 -16.56
N ALA A 246 10.11 -15.50 -16.85
CA ALA A 246 9.52 -16.75 -17.32
C ALA A 246 9.09 -16.63 -18.78
N ASP A 247 9.10 -17.75 -19.52
CA ASP A 247 8.57 -17.78 -20.90
C ASP A 247 7.05 -17.89 -20.90
N ARG A 248 6.48 -18.47 -19.84
CA ARG A 248 5.04 -18.63 -19.64
C ARG A 248 4.71 -18.71 -18.15
N VAL A 249 3.65 -18.02 -17.73
CA VAL A 249 3.11 -18.04 -16.36
C VAL A 249 1.72 -18.65 -16.34
N VAL A 250 1.57 -19.71 -15.56
CA VAL A 250 0.28 -20.34 -15.26
C VAL A 250 -0.12 -20.03 -13.82
N LEU A 251 -1.21 -19.28 -13.63
CA LEU A 251 -1.72 -18.93 -12.31
C LEU A 251 -2.75 -19.96 -11.83
N VAL A 252 -2.47 -20.61 -10.70
CA VAL A 252 -3.44 -21.44 -9.98
C VAL A 252 -4.16 -20.58 -8.95
N CYS A 253 -5.48 -20.46 -9.09
CA CYS A 253 -6.32 -19.70 -8.17
C CYS A 253 -7.57 -20.47 -7.72
N GLY A 254 -8.19 -20.02 -6.63
CA GLY A 254 -9.50 -20.51 -6.22
C GLY A 254 -10.64 -19.76 -6.93
N PRO A 255 -11.89 -20.26 -6.89
CA PRO A 255 -13.03 -19.63 -7.56
C PRO A 255 -13.27 -18.18 -7.11
N ARG A 256 -13.01 -17.88 -5.83
CA ARG A 256 -13.18 -16.51 -5.27
C ARG A 256 -12.12 -15.52 -5.74
N GLY A 257 -11.00 -15.99 -6.28
CA GLY A 257 -9.91 -15.17 -6.82
C GLY A 257 -9.90 -15.09 -8.34
N ARG A 258 -10.70 -15.92 -9.02
CA ARG A 258 -10.66 -16.07 -10.49
C ARG A 258 -10.80 -14.76 -11.25
N ALA A 259 -11.82 -13.97 -10.92
CA ALA A 259 -12.06 -12.71 -11.61
C ALA A 259 -10.86 -11.74 -11.49
N ALA A 260 -10.10 -11.79 -10.39
CA ALA A 260 -8.90 -10.98 -10.24
C ALA A 260 -7.72 -11.56 -11.04
N ALA A 261 -7.58 -12.89 -11.09
CA ALA A 261 -6.57 -13.57 -11.91
C ALA A 261 -6.72 -13.19 -13.39
N ASP A 262 -7.97 -13.10 -13.88
CA ASP A 262 -8.28 -12.68 -15.25
C ASP A 262 -8.01 -11.17 -15.51
N LEU A 263 -7.68 -10.37 -14.48
CA LEU A 263 -7.32 -8.96 -14.64
C LEU A 263 -5.82 -8.71 -14.49
N LEU A 264 -5.04 -9.66 -13.99
CA LEU A 264 -3.62 -9.45 -13.72
C LEU A 264 -2.79 -9.44 -15.02
N PRO A 265 -1.86 -8.48 -15.19
CA PRO A 265 -0.84 -8.56 -16.23
C PRO A 265 0.17 -9.67 -15.91
N GLY A 266 0.77 -10.25 -16.96
CA GLY A 266 1.79 -11.29 -16.82
C GLY A 266 1.25 -12.70 -16.51
N VAL A 267 -0.05 -12.95 -16.73
CA VAL A 267 -0.68 -14.27 -16.61
C VAL A 267 -1.12 -14.75 -17.99
N ASP A 268 -0.56 -15.87 -18.45
CA ASP A 268 -0.88 -16.47 -19.76
C ASP A 268 -2.05 -17.45 -19.67
N GLU A 269 -2.13 -18.20 -18.57
CA GLU A 269 -3.18 -19.19 -18.33
C GLU A 269 -3.59 -19.21 -16.86
N VAL A 270 -4.88 -19.49 -16.62
CA VAL A 270 -5.44 -19.64 -15.27
C VAL A 270 -5.98 -21.05 -15.08
N ILE A 271 -5.49 -21.75 -14.05
CA ILE A 271 -6.08 -22.99 -13.54
C ILE A 271 -6.90 -22.64 -12.30
N GLU A 272 -8.21 -22.70 -12.45
CA GLU A 272 -9.13 -22.55 -11.32
C GLU A 272 -9.34 -23.89 -10.63
N HIS A 273 -9.12 -23.94 -9.31
CA HIS A 273 -9.43 -25.12 -8.49
C HIS A 273 -9.75 -24.75 -7.04
N PRO A 274 -10.86 -25.22 -6.45
CA PRO A 274 -11.13 -25.03 -5.02
C PRO A 274 -10.15 -25.83 -4.16
N LEU A 275 -9.39 -25.16 -3.28
CA LEU A 275 -8.45 -25.84 -2.37
C LEU A 275 -9.06 -25.97 -0.96
N PRO A 276 -9.32 -27.20 -0.46
CA PRO A 276 -9.96 -27.43 0.84
C PRO A 276 -9.23 -26.85 2.06
N TRP A 277 -7.93 -26.56 1.96
CA TRP A 277 -7.16 -25.94 3.05
C TRP A 277 -7.08 -24.40 2.94
N ILE A 278 -7.70 -23.81 1.92
CA ILE A 278 -7.78 -22.36 1.70
C ILE A 278 -9.22 -21.86 1.80
N ASP A 279 -10.19 -22.67 1.36
CA ASP A 279 -11.59 -22.26 1.37
C ASP A 279 -12.07 -21.94 2.80
N PRO A 280 -12.68 -20.76 3.06
CA PRO A 280 -13.26 -20.42 4.36
C PRO A 280 -14.42 -21.33 4.78
N VAL A 281 -15.06 -22.04 3.83
CA VAL A 281 -16.07 -23.06 4.09
C VAL A 281 -15.63 -24.36 3.40
N PRO A 282 -14.64 -25.06 3.97
CA PRO A 282 -13.96 -26.13 3.26
C PRO A 282 -14.83 -27.39 3.18
N ALA A 283 -14.92 -27.96 1.98
CA ALA A 283 -15.38 -29.33 1.80
C ALA A 283 -14.30 -30.33 2.28
N PRO A 284 -14.67 -31.57 2.65
CA PRO A 284 -13.68 -32.63 2.87
C PRO A 284 -12.77 -32.80 1.65
N VAL A 285 -11.49 -33.15 1.89
CA VAL A 285 -10.55 -33.45 0.80
C VAL A 285 -11.03 -34.67 0.01
N ASP A 286 -11.31 -34.49 -1.28
CA ASP A 286 -11.67 -35.57 -2.20
C ASP A 286 -10.41 -36.08 -2.94
N PRO A 287 -10.00 -37.34 -2.76
CA PRO A 287 -8.84 -37.92 -3.43
C PRO A 287 -8.95 -37.99 -4.96
N ALA A 288 -10.15 -38.10 -5.53
CA ALA A 288 -10.34 -38.10 -6.97
C ALA A 288 -10.12 -36.69 -7.54
N ASP A 289 -10.67 -35.68 -6.86
CA ASP A 289 -10.50 -34.27 -7.20
C ASP A 289 -9.02 -33.84 -7.12
N MET A 290 -8.33 -34.19 -6.04
CA MET A 290 -6.89 -33.89 -5.88
C MET A 290 -6.02 -34.59 -6.94
N ARG A 291 -6.33 -35.84 -7.30
CA ARG A 291 -5.66 -36.52 -8.43
C ARG A 291 -5.92 -35.82 -9.76
N GLY A 292 -7.15 -35.33 -9.96
CA GLY A 292 -7.51 -34.52 -11.13
C GLY A 292 -6.68 -33.24 -11.22
N LEU A 293 -6.54 -32.51 -10.10
CA LEU A 293 -5.69 -31.32 -10.03
C LEU A 293 -4.22 -31.65 -10.33
N VAL A 294 -3.67 -32.68 -9.71
CA VAL A 294 -2.28 -33.14 -9.99
C VAL A 294 -2.10 -33.47 -11.47
N GLY A 295 -3.06 -34.16 -12.10
CA GLY A 295 -3.01 -34.46 -13.53
C GLY A 295 -2.98 -33.21 -14.41
N ARG A 296 -3.78 -32.18 -14.08
CA ARG A 296 -3.76 -30.90 -14.80
C ARG A 296 -2.45 -30.14 -14.59
N LEU A 297 -1.93 -30.12 -13.36
CA LEU A 297 -0.63 -29.50 -13.05
C LEU A 297 0.52 -30.21 -13.78
N ALA A 298 0.50 -31.53 -13.86
CA ALA A 298 1.50 -32.30 -14.60
C ALA A 298 1.44 -32.00 -16.11
N ALA A 299 0.24 -31.82 -16.66
CA ALA A 299 0.04 -31.46 -18.06
C ALA A 299 0.56 -30.05 -18.41
N VAL A 300 0.75 -29.16 -17.42
CA VAL A 300 1.38 -27.84 -17.65
C VAL A 300 2.84 -28.00 -18.08
N GLY A 301 3.54 -29.01 -17.56
CA GLY A 301 4.98 -29.20 -17.80
C GLY A 301 5.83 -28.08 -17.18
N ALA A 302 5.50 -27.66 -15.95
CA ALA A 302 6.15 -26.54 -15.29
C ALA A 302 7.56 -26.88 -14.78
N ASP A 303 8.50 -25.97 -15.02
CA ASP A 303 9.90 -26.05 -14.59
C ASP A 303 10.08 -25.55 -13.14
N GLU A 304 9.24 -24.61 -12.71
CA GLU A 304 9.27 -24.03 -11.38
C GLU A 304 7.86 -23.69 -10.90
N ALA A 305 7.65 -23.68 -9.59
CA ALA A 305 6.46 -23.12 -8.98
C ALA A 305 6.78 -22.15 -7.85
N VAL A 306 6.02 -21.06 -7.77
CA VAL A 306 6.08 -20.06 -6.69
C VAL A 306 4.74 -19.99 -5.99
N ILE A 307 4.71 -20.35 -4.71
CA ILE A 307 3.47 -20.44 -3.92
C ILE A 307 3.34 -19.21 -3.02
N PHE A 308 2.40 -18.34 -3.34
CA PHE A 308 2.06 -17.16 -2.55
C PHE A 308 0.90 -17.47 -1.59
N THR A 309 1.22 -17.67 -0.32
CA THR A 309 0.26 -17.87 0.76
C THR A 309 0.13 -16.64 1.62
N SER A 310 -1.06 -16.36 2.17
CA SER A 310 -1.22 -15.37 3.24
C SER A 310 -0.44 -15.78 4.49
N PHE A 311 -0.03 -14.84 5.34
CA PHE A 311 0.90 -15.05 6.48
C PHE A 311 0.53 -16.15 7.49
N HIS A 312 -0.67 -16.72 7.40
CA HIS A 312 -1.25 -17.70 8.31
C HIS A 312 -1.53 -19.05 7.64
N GLN A 313 -1.23 -19.19 6.35
CA GLN A 313 -1.50 -20.38 5.57
C GLN A 313 -0.22 -21.17 5.36
N SER A 314 -0.36 -22.50 5.37
CA SER A 314 0.74 -23.39 5.02
C SER A 314 0.80 -23.58 3.50
N PRO A 315 1.98 -23.41 2.87
CA PRO A 315 2.16 -23.71 1.45
C PRO A 315 2.32 -25.22 1.19
N LEU A 316 2.56 -26.01 2.24
CA LEU A 316 3.02 -27.40 2.13
C LEU A 316 2.01 -28.34 1.45
N PRO A 317 0.68 -28.23 1.66
CA PRO A 317 -0.28 -29.06 0.93
C PRO A 317 -0.18 -28.85 -0.59
N MET A 318 -0.07 -27.59 -1.04
CA MET A 318 0.10 -27.30 -2.46
C MET A 318 1.47 -27.76 -2.97
N ALA A 319 2.54 -27.54 -2.20
CA ALA A 319 3.87 -28.00 -2.56
C ALA A 319 3.91 -29.53 -2.77
N LEU A 320 3.21 -30.30 -1.93
CA LEU A 320 3.06 -31.75 -2.12
C LEU A 320 2.40 -32.09 -3.46
N LEU A 321 1.30 -31.43 -3.81
CA LEU A 321 0.63 -31.67 -5.10
C LEU A 321 1.51 -31.30 -6.29
N LEU A 322 2.27 -30.20 -6.20
CA LEU A 322 3.23 -29.80 -7.23
C LEU A 322 4.37 -30.83 -7.38
N ARG A 323 4.87 -31.39 -6.28
CA ARG A 323 5.85 -32.49 -6.33
C ARG A 323 5.27 -33.74 -6.98
N MET A 324 4.03 -34.10 -6.65
CA MET A 324 3.34 -35.23 -7.28
C MET A 324 3.09 -34.98 -8.78
N ALA A 325 2.93 -33.72 -9.19
CA ALA A 325 2.82 -33.31 -10.59
C ALA A 325 4.17 -33.27 -11.32
N GLY A 326 5.29 -33.54 -10.63
CA GLY A 326 6.63 -33.59 -11.22
C GLY A 326 7.34 -32.23 -11.30
N VAL A 327 6.84 -31.19 -10.62
CA VAL A 327 7.49 -29.86 -10.63
C VAL A 327 8.84 -29.94 -9.89
N PRO A 328 9.98 -29.67 -10.59
CA PRO A 328 11.30 -29.96 -10.04
C PRO A 328 11.77 -28.89 -9.07
N ARG A 329 11.26 -27.65 -9.17
CA ARG A 329 11.62 -26.54 -8.28
C ARG A 329 10.40 -25.86 -7.66
N VAL A 330 10.35 -25.72 -6.34
CA VAL A 330 9.24 -25.06 -5.62
C VAL A 330 9.77 -24.04 -4.62
N ALA A 331 9.27 -22.81 -4.72
CA ALA A 331 9.56 -21.71 -3.81
C ALA A 331 8.30 -21.31 -3.02
N ALA A 332 8.44 -21.11 -1.71
CA ALA A 332 7.36 -20.57 -0.88
C ALA A 332 7.86 -19.89 0.39
N ILE A 333 7.00 -19.06 0.99
CA ILE A 333 7.19 -18.59 2.37
C ILE A 333 6.68 -19.67 3.32
N SER A 334 7.54 -20.16 4.23
CA SER A 334 7.16 -21.20 5.19
C SER A 334 7.92 -21.10 6.51
N ASP A 335 7.18 -20.91 7.60
CA ASP A 335 7.70 -21.05 8.97
C ASP A 335 7.87 -22.51 9.37
N ASP A 336 7.12 -23.42 8.75
CA ASP A 336 7.21 -24.87 8.98
C ASP A 336 8.42 -25.47 8.25
N TYR A 337 8.98 -26.54 8.82
CA TYR A 337 10.00 -27.37 8.16
C TYR A 337 9.41 -28.07 6.92
N PRO A 338 9.93 -27.82 5.70
CA PRO A 338 9.29 -28.31 4.48
C PRO A 338 9.76 -29.70 4.02
N GLY A 339 10.80 -30.27 4.64
CA GLY A 339 11.48 -31.44 4.08
C GLY A 339 11.96 -31.16 2.65
N SER A 340 11.68 -32.08 1.72
CA SER A 340 12.00 -31.93 0.29
C SER A 340 10.94 -31.19 -0.54
N LEU A 341 9.88 -30.68 0.10
CA LEU A 341 8.77 -30.04 -0.62
C LEU A 341 9.13 -28.67 -1.19
N LEU A 342 10.08 -27.95 -0.58
CA LEU A 342 10.51 -26.61 -1.02
C LEU A 342 12.02 -26.59 -1.27
N ASP A 343 12.43 -26.08 -2.43
CA ASP A 343 13.83 -25.80 -2.76
C ASP A 343 14.24 -24.40 -2.30
N VAL A 344 13.30 -23.46 -2.34
CA VAL A 344 13.47 -22.12 -1.75
C VAL A 344 12.46 -21.96 -0.63
N ARG A 345 12.97 -22.02 0.59
CA ARG A 345 12.22 -21.68 1.79
C ARG A 345 12.53 -20.24 2.18
N HIS A 346 11.61 -19.33 1.87
CA HIS A 346 11.70 -17.94 2.30
C HIS A 346 10.99 -17.75 3.66
N ARG A 347 11.42 -16.74 4.42
CA ARG A 347 10.78 -16.31 5.67
C ARG A 347 10.68 -14.80 5.68
N VAL A 348 9.54 -14.29 6.14
CA VAL A 348 9.25 -12.86 6.14
C VAL A 348 8.80 -12.45 7.54
N PRO A 349 9.37 -11.38 8.12
CA PRO A 349 8.90 -10.86 9.40
C PRO A 349 7.41 -10.46 9.37
N PRO A 350 6.72 -10.49 10.52
CA PRO A 350 5.37 -9.96 10.60
C PRO A 350 5.36 -8.45 10.30
N GLY A 351 4.25 -7.96 9.76
CA GLY A 351 4.03 -6.52 9.54
C GLY A 351 4.47 -6.00 8.17
N VAL A 352 5.11 -6.82 7.34
CA VAL A 352 5.45 -6.47 5.97
C VAL A 352 4.17 -6.42 5.10
N PRO A 353 3.96 -5.35 4.30
CA PRO A 353 2.83 -5.27 3.37
C PRO A 353 2.71 -6.50 2.47
N GLU A 354 1.48 -6.96 2.21
CA GLU A 354 1.27 -8.17 1.42
C GLU A 354 1.94 -8.15 0.03
N PRO A 355 1.91 -7.05 -0.75
CA PRO A 355 2.63 -6.96 -2.01
C PRO A 355 4.15 -7.09 -1.88
N GLU A 356 4.73 -6.54 -0.81
CA GLU A 356 6.18 -6.61 -0.59
C GLU A 356 6.64 -7.98 -0.13
N ARG A 357 5.83 -8.65 0.69
CA ARG A 357 6.07 -10.03 1.09
C ARG A 357 5.97 -10.97 -0.12
N ALA A 358 5.03 -10.74 -1.03
CA ALA A 358 4.98 -11.49 -2.29
C ALA A 358 6.21 -11.19 -3.16
N LEU A 359 6.58 -9.92 -3.33
CA LEU A 359 7.78 -9.54 -4.08
C LEU A 359 9.06 -10.12 -3.48
N SER A 360 9.17 -10.20 -2.16
CA SER A 360 10.36 -10.77 -1.51
C SER A 360 10.48 -12.27 -1.74
N LEU A 361 9.36 -13.00 -1.84
CA LEU A 361 9.39 -14.40 -2.27
C LEU A 361 9.80 -14.54 -3.74
N ALA A 362 9.27 -13.70 -4.63
CA ALA A 362 9.67 -13.70 -6.04
C ALA A 362 11.19 -13.43 -6.17
N ALA A 363 11.70 -12.44 -5.43
CA ALA A 363 13.11 -12.11 -5.36
C ALA A 363 13.97 -13.27 -4.82
N ALA A 364 13.50 -13.96 -3.77
CA ALA A 364 14.17 -15.14 -3.23
C ALA A 364 14.17 -16.33 -4.22
N ALA A 365 13.15 -16.45 -5.06
CA ALA A 365 13.09 -17.42 -6.14
C ALA A 365 14.00 -17.04 -7.34
N GLY A 366 14.45 -15.79 -7.39
CA GLY A 366 15.36 -15.23 -8.40
C GLY A 366 14.67 -14.38 -9.48
N TYR A 367 13.42 -13.96 -9.23
CA TYR A 367 12.64 -13.11 -10.12
C TYR A 367 12.64 -11.67 -9.62
N GLY A 368 12.80 -10.70 -10.52
CA GLY A 368 12.76 -9.27 -10.20
C GLY A 368 11.78 -8.55 -11.09
N LEU A 369 11.21 -7.46 -10.58
CA LEU A 369 10.50 -6.53 -11.46
C LEU A 369 11.48 -5.92 -12.47
N PRO A 370 11.04 -5.64 -13.71
CA PRO A 370 11.80 -4.83 -14.65
C PRO A 370 12.22 -3.48 -14.02
N ALA A 371 13.36 -2.94 -14.45
CA ALA A 371 13.92 -1.71 -13.86
C ALA A 371 13.02 -0.46 -14.07
N ASP A 372 12.18 -0.49 -15.10
CA ASP A 372 11.21 0.54 -15.46
C ASP A 372 9.83 0.33 -14.85
N GLU A 373 9.61 -0.77 -14.11
CA GLU A 373 8.34 -1.07 -13.47
C GLU A 373 8.33 -0.69 -11.97
N GLU A 374 7.29 0.04 -11.58
CA GLU A 374 7.01 0.33 -10.17
C GLU A 374 6.41 -0.90 -9.47
N PRO A 375 6.70 -1.13 -8.17
CA PRO A 375 6.15 -2.24 -7.40
C PRO A 375 4.68 -2.01 -6.97
N THR A 376 3.88 -1.29 -7.76
CA THR A 376 2.46 -0.98 -7.53
C THR A 376 1.52 -2.05 -8.10
N LEU A 377 0.28 -2.07 -7.64
CA LEU A 377 -0.75 -2.97 -8.18
C LEU A 377 -1.22 -2.43 -9.53
N HIS A 378 -1.35 -3.28 -10.54
CA HIS A 378 -1.85 -2.91 -11.87
C HIS A 378 -2.84 -3.96 -12.38
N LEU A 379 -3.74 -3.53 -13.25
CA LEU A 379 -4.62 -4.39 -14.04
C LEU A 379 -4.25 -4.29 -15.52
N ARG A 380 -4.65 -5.29 -16.31
CA ARG A 380 -4.61 -5.23 -17.78
C ARG A 380 -5.55 -4.13 -18.28
N PRO A 381 -5.05 -3.05 -18.92
CA PRO A 381 -5.90 -1.94 -19.35
C PRO A 381 -7.04 -2.38 -20.29
N GLU A 382 -6.76 -3.31 -21.20
CA GLU A 382 -7.73 -3.87 -22.15
C GLU A 382 -8.82 -4.72 -21.48
N ALA A 383 -8.60 -5.17 -20.25
CA ALA A 383 -9.57 -5.93 -19.47
C ALA A 383 -10.45 -5.03 -18.59
N VAL A 384 -10.19 -3.73 -18.53
CA VAL A 384 -10.98 -2.75 -17.77
C VAL A 384 -11.91 -2.00 -18.73
N PRO A 385 -13.21 -2.32 -18.76
CA PRO A 385 -14.17 -1.59 -19.59
C PRO A 385 -14.37 -0.15 -19.06
N PRO A 386 -14.81 0.78 -19.92
CA PRO A 386 -15.16 2.13 -19.49
C PRO A 386 -16.31 2.11 -18.47
N SER A 387 -16.33 3.10 -17.56
CA SER A 387 -17.38 3.19 -16.56
C SER A 387 -18.76 3.34 -17.22
N PRO A 388 -19.78 2.57 -16.77
CA PRO A 388 -21.17 2.79 -17.19
C PRO A 388 -21.82 3.98 -16.48
N VAL A 389 -21.12 4.65 -15.56
CA VAL A 389 -21.59 5.84 -14.86
C VAL A 389 -21.38 7.08 -15.76
N GLY A 390 -22.12 8.17 -15.48
CA GLY A 390 -21.89 9.46 -16.11
C GLY A 390 -20.45 10.01 -15.88
N PRO A 391 -20.22 11.33 -16.05
CA PRO A 391 -18.86 11.88 -16.07
C PRO A 391 -18.02 11.50 -14.83
N PRO A 392 -16.69 11.37 -14.95
CA PRO A 392 -15.80 10.98 -13.85
C PRO A 392 -15.85 12.00 -12.69
N GLY A 393 -15.29 11.65 -11.54
CA GLY A 393 -15.20 12.54 -10.36
C GLY A 393 -16.27 12.30 -9.29
N TYR A 394 -17.04 11.23 -9.38
CA TYR A 394 -17.95 10.80 -8.29
C TYR A 394 -17.19 10.06 -7.17
N VAL A 395 -17.84 9.90 -6.02
CA VAL A 395 -17.36 9.08 -4.91
C VAL A 395 -18.04 7.72 -4.98
N VAL A 396 -17.27 6.64 -4.96
CA VAL A 396 -17.80 5.28 -4.82
C VAL A 396 -17.93 4.94 -3.34
N LEU A 397 -19.09 4.45 -2.92
CA LEU A 397 -19.30 3.86 -1.60
C LEU A 397 -19.58 2.37 -1.76
N HIS A 398 -18.70 1.54 -1.22
CA HIS A 398 -18.85 0.09 -1.19
C HIS A 398 -19.05 -0.38 0.26
N PRO A 399 -20.30 -0.46 0.75
CA PRO A 399 -20.58 -0.71 2.17
C PRO A 399 -20.40 -2.17 2.59
N GLY A 400 -20.46 -3.09 1.61
CA GLY A 400 -20.43 -4.53 1.81
C GLY A 400 -19.04 -5.14 2.03
N SER A 401 -19.03 -6.40 2.45
CA SER A 401 -17.82 -7.22 2.62
C SER A 401 -18.21 -8.70 2.69
N SER A 402 -17.45 -9.54 2.00
CA SER A 402 -17.59 -11.01 2.08
C SER A 402 -17.25 -11.57 3.46
N VAL A 403 -16.53 -10.80 4.29
CA VAL A 403 -16.22 -11.12 5.68
C VAL A 403 -17.06 -10.21 6.59
N PRO A 404 -18.09 -10.75 7.29
CA PRO A 404 -19.02 -9.95 8.08
C PRO A 404 -18.37 -9.07 9.16
N SER A 405 -17.27 -9.52 9.77
CA SER A 405 -16.53 -8.73 10.77
C SER A 405 -15.84 -7.48 10.22
N ARG A 406 -15.82 -7.30 8.90
CA ARG A 406 -15.22 -6.18 8.17
C ARG A 406 -16.27 -5.34 7.41
N ALA A 407 -17.54 -5.73 7.45
CA ALA A 407 -18.62 -5.00 6.81
C ALA A 407 -18.99 -3.77 7.65
N CYS A 408 -19.19 -2.62 7.00
CA CYS A 408 -19.68 -1.44 7.67
C CYS A 408 -21.12 -1.70 8.16
N PRO A 409 -21.47 -1.39 9.43
CA PRO A 409 -22.84 -1.54 9.90
C PRO A 409 -23.83 -0.76 9.00
N PRO A 410 -24.97 -1.37 8.60
CA PRO A 410 -25.88 -0.78 7.60
C PRO A 410 -26.33 0.65 7.93
N GLU A 411 -26.65 0.93 9.18
CA GLU A 411 -27.06 2.25 9.65
C GLU A 411 -25.96 3.31 9.50
N VAL A 412 -24.70 2.92 9.74
CA VAL A 412 -23.53 3.78 9.52
C VAL A 412 -23.33 4.00 8.03
N ALA A 413 -23.41 2.95 7.21
CA ALA A 413 -23.30 3.05 5.76
C ALA A 413 -24.35 3.99 5.14
N VAL A 414 -25.60 3.92 5.59
CA VAL A 414 -26.67 4.84 5.17
C VAL A 414 -26.36 6.27 5.61
N GLY A 415 -25.88 6.45 6.86
CA GLY A 415 -25.43 7.75 7.36
C GLY A 415 -24.31 8.35 6.52
N ILE A 416 -23.32 7.55 6.12
CA ILE A 416 -22.23 7.95 5.22
C ILE A 416 -22.78 8.36 3.86
N GLY A 417 -23.66 7.55 3.26
CA GLY A 417 -24.29 7.88 1.98
C GLY A 417 -24.99 9.23 2.00
N ARG A 418 -25.77 9.52 3.06
CA ARG A 418 -26.43 10.82 3.27
C ARG A 418 -25.43 11.96 3.42
N ALA A 419 -24.44 11.80 4.30
CA ALA A 419 -23.44 12.85 4.54
C ALA A 419 -22.64 13.23 3.28
N LEU A 420 -22.35 12.26 2.41
CA LEU A 420 -21.67 12.50 1.13
C LEU A 420 -22.56 13.31 0.17
N VAL A 421 -23.84 12.95 0.05
CA VAL A 421 -24.80 13.68 -0.80
C VAL A 421 -25.06 15.09 -0.25
N ASP A 422 -25.26 15.23 1.07
CA ASP A 422 -25.45 16.53 1.73
C ASP A 422 -24.22 17.45 1.59
N ALA A 423 -23.02 16.86 1.54
CA ALA A 423 -21.79 17.57 1.24
C ALA A 423 -21.63 17.94 -0.26
N GLY A 424 -22.54 17.48 -1.13
CA GLY A 424 -22.59 17.80 -2.56
C GLY A 424 -21.88 16.82 -3.48
N HIS A 425 -21.40 15.68 -2.98
CA HIS A 425 -20.74 14.68 -3.83
C HIS A 425 -21.77 13.90 -4.67
N ARG A 426 -21.41 13.57 -5.92
CA ARG A 426 -22.09 12.53 -6.68
C ARG A 426 -21.68 11.17 -6.10
N VAL A 427 -22.63 10.39 -5.62
CA VAL A 427 -22.35 9.10 -4.96
C VAL A 427 -22.78 7.94 -5.85
N VAL A 428 -21.90 6.96 -6.02
CA VAL A 428 -22.19 5.68 -6.67
C VAL A 428 -22.06 4.59 -5.62
N VAL A 429 -23.11 3.82 -5.39
CA VAL A 429 -23.11 2.73 -4.42
C VAL A 429 -22.89 1.41 -5.16
N THR A 430 -21.90 0.63 -4.73
CA THR A 430 -21.55 -0.65 -5.34
C THR A 430 -21.64 -1.77 -4.32
N GLY A 431 -21.82 -3.00 -4.79
CA GLY A 431 -21.96 -4.17 -3.93
C GLY A 431 -22.16 -5.43 -4.77
N THR A 432 -22.01 -6.59 -4.15
CA THR A 432 -22.28 -7.88 -4.77
C THR A 432 -23.79 -8.11 -4.94
N PRO A 433 -24.23 -9.12 -5.74
CA PRO A 433 -25.64 -9.48 -5.84
C PRO A 433 -26.33 -9.79 -4.51
N ALA A 434 -25.58 -10.30 -3.52
CA ALA A 434 -26.11 -10.61 -2.19
C ALA A 434 -26.36 -9.36 -1.32
N GLU A 435 -25.85 -8.20 -1.73
CA GLU A 435 -25.87 -6.95 -0.94
C GLU A 435 -26.86 -5.92 -1.50
N ARG A 436 -27.71 -6.29 -2.47
CA ARG A 436 -28.64 -5.37 -3.16
C ARG A 436 -29.56 -4.58 -2.22
N GLU A 437 -30.04 -5.20 -1.15
CA GLU A 437 -30.89 -4.49 -0.17
C GLU A 437 -30.11 -3.42 0.57
N LEU A 438 -28.86 -3.72 0.96
CA LEU A 438 -27.95 -2.75 1.59
C LEU A 438 -27.60 -1.61 0.64
N THR A 439 -27.23 -1.91 -0.61
CA THR A 439 -26.86 -0.87 -1.58
C THR A 439 -28.04 0.03 -1.91
N ALA A 440 -29.24 -0.53 -2.07
CA ALA A 440 -30.46 0.25 -2.30
C ALA A 440 -30.78 1.18 -1.13
N ALA A 441 -30.65 0.70 0.12
CA ALA A 441 -30.86 1.52 1.31
C ALA A 441 -29.87 2.69 1.39
N VAL A 442 -28.60 2.45 1.08
CA VAL A 442 -27.55 3.48 1.07
C VAL A 442 -27.76 4.47 -0.08
N ALA A 443 -28.09 3.98 -1.28
CA ALA A 443 -28.34 4.80 -2.47
C ALA A 443 -29.63 5.64 -2.35
N GLY A 444 -30.60 5.19 -1.55
CA GLY A 444 -31.83 5.95 -1.26
C GLY A 444 -31.60 7.34 -0.66
N ALA A 445 -30.37 7.66 -0.25
CA ALA A 445 -29.92 8.99 0.14
C ALA A 445 -29.70 9.97 -1.03
N GLY A 446 -29.86 9.54 -2.29
CA GLY A 446 -29.62 10.37 -3.49
C GLY A 446 -28.42 9.92 -4.35
N GLY A 447 -27.95 8.68 -4.20
CA GLY A 447 -26.87 8.09 -4.99
C GLY A 447 -27.36 7.19 -6.13
N VAL A 448 -26.45 6.81 -7.03
CA VAL A 448 -26.70 5.83 -8.10
C VAL A 448 -26.40 4.43 -7.57
N ASP A 449 -27.39 3.53 -7.60
CA ASP A 449 -27.22 2.14 -7.17
C ASP A 449 -26.74 1.21 -8.31
N LEU A 450 -25.55 0.63 -8.12
CA LEU A 450 -24.96 -0.41 -8.96
C LEU A 450 -24.84 -1.77 -8.24
N GLY A 451 -25.51 -1.95 -7.10
CA GLY A 451 -25.50 -3.19 -6.34
C GLY A 451 -25.87 -4.42 -7.15
N GLY A 452 -24.93 -5.37 -7.26
CA GLY A 452 -25.09 -6.60 -8.03
C GLY A 452 -25.26 -6.38 -9.53
N ARG A 453 -24.81 -5.24 -10.07
CA ARG A 453 -24.85 -4.89 -11.50
C ARG A 453 -23.48 -4.84 -12.17
N THR A 454 -22.40 -5.02 -11.41
CA THR A 454 -21.01 -5.02 -11.91
C THR A 454 -20.34 -6.36 -11.62
N GLY A 455 -19.62 -6.91 -12.59
CA GLY A 455 -18.53 -7.86 -12.32
C GLY A 455 -17.29 -7.12 -11.82
N LEU A 456 -16.19 -7.84 -11.61
CA LEU A 456 -14.97 -7.23 -11.08
C LEU A 456 -14.33 -6.25 -12.09
N ALA A 457 -14.36 -6.59 -13.39
CA ALA A 457 -13.85 -5.74 -14.46
C ALA A 457 -14.65 -4.43 -14.56
N GLU A 458 -15.98 -4.50 -14.58
CA GLU A 458 -16.83 -3.30 -14.61
C GLU A 458 -16.67 -2.46 -13.34
N LEU A 459 -16.52 -3.09 -12.18
CA LEU A 459 -16.23 -2.39 -10.94
C LEU A 459 -14.88 -1.65 -11.00
N ALA A 460 -13.86 -2.24 -11.64
CA ALA A 460 -12.58 -1.57 -11.85
C ALA A 460 -12.74 -0.31 -12.70
N GLY A 461 -13.52 -0.36 -13.78
CA GLY A 461 -13.85 0.81 -14.61
C GLY A 461 -14.60 1.89 -13.83
N VAL A 462 -15.60 1.49 -13.02
CA VAL A 462 -16.33 2.42 -12.13
C VAL A 462 -15.39 3.08 -11.13
N ILE A 463 -14.44 2.35 -10.55
CA ILE A 463 -13.50 2.89 -9.56
C ILE A 463 -12.43 3.77 -10.21
N ALA A 464 -11.97 3.43 -11.41
CA ALA A 464 -10.95 4.20 -12.13
C ALA A 464 -11.41 5.64 -12.45
N ASP A 465 -12.70 5.83 -12.73
CA ASP A 465 -13.29 7.15 -12.99
C ASP A 465 -13.74 7.89 -11.70
N ALA A 466 -13.60 7.28 -10.53
CA ALA A 466 -13.98 7.88 -9.26
C ALA A 466 -12.91 8.84 -8.72
N ALA A 467 -13.34 9.89 -8.02
CA ALA A 467 -12.42 10.77 -7.29
C ALA A 467 -11.85 10.09 -6.03
N ALA A 468 -12.62 9.19 -5.42
CA ALA A 468 -12.20 8.33 -4.31
C ALA A 468 -13.20 7.19 -4.08
N VAL A 469 -12.75 6.19 -3.33
CA VAL A 469 -13.59 5.08 -2.85
C VAL A 469 -13.67 5.10 -1.33
N VAL A 470 -14.87 4.97 -0.77
CA VAL A 470 -15.14 4.71 0.65
C VAL A 470 -15.51 3.23 0.79
N VAL A 471 -14.68 2.46 1.49
CA VAL A 471 -14.80 0.99 1.52
C VAL A 471 -14.16 0.37 2.75
N GLY A 472 -14.65 -0.80 3.17
CA GLY A 472 -14.02 -1.62 4.20
C GLY A 472 -12.73 -2.33 3.75
N ASN A 473 -12.09 -3.10 4.63
CA ASN A 473 -10.94 -3.93 4.27
C ASN A 473 -11.35 -5.20 3.49
N THR A 474 -11.70 -5.00 2.22
CA THR A 474 -12.20 -6.00 1.25
C THR A 474 -11.56 -5.81 -0.13
N GLY A 475 -11.81 -6.74 -1.05
CA GLY A 475 -11.25 -6.76 -2.42
C GLY A 475 -11.32 -5.42 -3.17
N PRO A 476 -12.46 -4.69 -3.18
CA PRO A 476 -12.57 -3.40 -3.85
C PRO A 476 -11.59 -2.31 -3.34
N ALA A 477 -11.09 -2.39 -2.10
CA ALA A 477 -10.05 -1.48 -1.62
C ALA A 477 -8.71 -1.71 -2.34
N HIS A 478 -8.37 -2.96 -2.61
CA HIS A 478 -7.19 -3.33 -3.40
C HIS A 478 -7.40 -3.09 -4.90
N LEU A 479 -8.65 -3.21 -5.38
CA LEU A 479 -9.00 -2.85 -6.75
C LEU A 479 -8.81 -1.36 -7.01
N ALA A 480 -9.21 -0.50 -6.05
CA ALA A 480 -8.94 0.93 -6.08
C ALA A 480 -7.44 1.22 -6.13
N ALA A 481 -6.64 0.53 -5.31
CA ALA A 481 -5.18 0.65 -5.38
C ALA A 481 -4.61 0.24 -6.74
N ALA A 482 -5.19 -0.79 -7.38
CA ALA A 482 -4.73 -1.29 -8.68
C ALA A 482 -5.03 -0.35 -9.86
N VAL A 483 -6.01 0.55 -9.72
CA VAL A 483 -6.34 1.59 -10.71
C VAL A 483 -5.92 3.00 -10.25
N GLY A 484 -5.23 3.12 -9.11
CA GLY A 484 -4.68 4.39 -8.62
C GLY A 484 -5.67 5.31 -7.90
N THR A 485 -6.89 4.84 -7.60
CA THR A 485 -7.94 5.67 -6.98
C THR A 485 -7.72 5.83 -5.47
N PRO A 486 -7.80 7.06 -4.90
CA PRO A 486 -7.71 7.29 -3.46
C PRO A 486 -8.75 6.53 -2.63
N VAL A 487 -8.38 6.13 -1.41
CA VAL A 487 -9.22 5.28 -0.55
C VAL A 487 -9.47 5.90 0.83
N VAL A 488 -10.73 6.05 1.21
CA VAL A 488 -11.15 6.17 2.61
C VAL A 488 -11.46 4.77 3.13
N SER A 489 -10.55 4.22 3.93
CA SER A 489 -10.59 2.84 4.40
C SER A 489 -11.32 2.75 5.74
N LEU A 490 -12.53 2.20 5.74
CA LEU A 490 -13.30 1.85 6.94
C LEU A 490 -12.75 0.55 7.54
N PHE A 491 -11.71 0.63 8.37
CA PHE A 491 -10.85 -0.52 8.62
C PHE A 491 -11.16 -1.24 9.94
N ALA A 492 -11.68 -2.46 9.85
CA ALA A 492 -11.84 -3.34 11.00
C ALA A 492 -10.49 -4.00 11.35
N PRO A 493 -9.99 -3.89 12.59
CA PRO A 493 -8.64 -4.29 12.95
C PRO A 493 -8.46 -5.81 13.12
N THR A 494 -9.37 -6.65 12.62
CA THR A 494 -9.25 -8.11 12.68
C THR A 494 -7.98 -8.63 11.98
N VAL A 495 -7.39 -7.82 11.11
CA VAL A 495 -6.07 -8.02 10.51
C VAL A 495 -5.23 -6.74 10.67
N PRO A 496 -3.89 -6.81 10.63
CA PRO A 496 -3.04 -5.63 10.76
C PRO A 496 -3.21 -4.66 9.59
N PHE A 497 -3.39 -3.37 9.87
CA PHE A 497 -3.52 -2.33 8.83
C PHE A 497 -2.29 -2.27 7.93
N GLY A 498 -1.07 -2.28 8.48
CA GLY A 498 0.14 -2.20 7.67
C GLY A 498 0.35 -3.32 6.66
N GLN A 499 -0.24 -4.49 6.89
CA GLN A 499 -0.16 -5.61 5.96
C GLN A 499 -1.20 -5.51 4.82
N TRP A 500 -2.38 -5.00 5.13
CA TRP A 500 -3.59 -5.07 4.27
C TRP A 500 -4.13 -3.70 3.85
N ALA A 501 -3.42 -2.61 4.11
CA ALA A 501 -3.80 -1.29 3.63
C ALA A 501 -3.80 -1.23 2.09
N PRO A 502 -4.61 -0.35 1.48
CA PRO A 502 -4.45 0.01 0.08
C PRO A 502 -2.99 0.42 -0.19
N TYR A 503 -2.35 -0.27 -1.13
CA TYR A 503 -0.89 -0.22 -1.25
C TYR A 503 -0.46 0.90 -2.19
N ARG A 504 0.36 1.83 -1.69
CA ARG A 504 0.97 2.94 -2.45
C ARG A 504 -0.03 3.85 -3.17
N VAL A 505 -1.22 4.01 -2.61
CA VAL A 505 -2.22 5.00 -3.05
C VAL A 505 -2.66 5.90 -1.90
N PRO A 506 -3.05 7.17 -2.16
CA PRO A 506 -3.58 8.07 -1.14
C PRO A 506 -4.68 7.42 -0.31
N THR A 507 -4.45 7.31 1.00
CA THR A 507 -5.34 6.58 1.91
C THR A 507 -5.56 7.32 3.22
N VAL A 508 -6.82 7.36 3.67
CA VAL A 508 -7.17 7.75 5.04
C VAL A 508 -7.88 6.59 5.72
N ARG A 509 -7.35 6.16 6.86
CA ARG A 509 -7.93 5.09 7.69
C ARG A 509 -8.93 5.67 8.69
N LEU A 510 -10.12 5.10 8.77
CA LEU A 510 -11.12 5.36 9.79
C LEU A 510 -11.47 4.07 10.55
N GLY A 511 -12.03 4.23 11.75
CA GLY A 511 -12.38 3.14 12.66
C GLY A 511 -11.39 2.96 13.81
N ASP A 512 -11.87 2.38 14.90
CA ASP A 512 -11.11 2.21 16.14
C ASP A 512 -10.04 1.10 15.98
N PRO A 513 -8.73 1.45 16.01
CA PRO A 513 -7.64 0.49 15.91
C PRO A 513 -7.43 -0.36 17.16
N THR A 514 -8.03 0.03 18.29
CA THR A 514 -7.84 -0.58 19.60
C THR A 514 -8.95 -1.58 19.95
N ALA A 515 -9.93 -1.77 19.06
CA ALA A 515 -11.07 -2.62 19.32
C ALA A 515 -10.64 -4.06 19.71
N PRO A 516 -11.37 -4.74 20.63
CA PRO A 516 -10.95 -6.05 21.16
C PRO A 516 -10.81 -7.18 20.12
N CYS A 517 -11.37 -7.02 18.91
CA CYS A 517 -11.20 -7.96 17.81
C CYS A 517 -9.86 -7.83 17.09
N ARG A 518 -8.99 -6.90 17.50
CA ARG A 518 -7.70 -6.62 16.88
C ARG A 518 -6.86 -7.90 16.73
N ASP A 519 -6.36 -8.12 15.51
CA ASP A 519 -5.51 -9.25 15.11
C ASP A 519 -6.08 -10.67 15.37
N THR A 520 -7.37 -10.77 15.71
CA THR A 520 -8.04 -12.07 15.97
C THR A 520 -8.35 -12.85 14.69
N ARG A 521 -8.41 -12.15 13.54
CA ARG A 521 -8.82 -12.67 12.24
C ARG A 521 -10.22 -13.27 12.20
N ALA A 522 -11.06 -12.94 13.17
CA ALA A 522 -12.43 -13.43 13.25
C ALA A 522 -13.21 -13.02 12.00
N ALA A 523 -13.89 -13.98 11.35
CA ALA A 523 -14.73 -13.71 10.17
C ALA A 523 -16.11 -13.15 10.55
N THR A 524 -16.62 -13.56 11.71
CA THR A 524 -17.81 -13.00 12.37
C THR A 524 -17.34 -12.12 13.52
N CYS A 525 -17.94 -10.94 13.70
CA CYS A 525 -17.53 -10.02 14.75
C CYS A 525 -17.72 -10.68 16.14
N PRO A 526 -16.66 -10.82 16.95
CA PRO A 526 -16.77 -11.42 18.27
C PRO A 526 -17.20 -10.41 19.35
N VAL A 527 -17.34 -9.12 18.99
CA VAL A 527 -17.63 -8.04 19.93
C VAL A 527 -19.03 -7.46 19.64
N PRO A 528 -19.94 -7.45 20.62
CA PRO A 528 -21.28 -6.88 20.44
C PRO A 528 -21.25 -5.43 19.95
N GLY A 529 -22.14 -5.09 19.02
CA GLY A 529 -22.29 -3.73 18.51
C GLY A 529 -21.22 -3.26 17.53
N HIS A 530 -20.29 -4.14 17.11
CA HIS A 530 -19.30 -3.83 16.08
C HIS A 530 -18.50 -2.52 16.34
N PRO A 531 -17.93 -2.33 17.56
CA PRO A 531 -17.46 -1.02 18.02
C PRO A 531 -16.35 -0.42 17.16
N CYS A 532 -15.60 -1.26 16.43
CA CYS A 532 -14.55 -0.79 15.53
C CYS A 532 -15.04 0.11 14.39
N LEU A 533 -16.24 -0.16 13.83
CA LEU A 533 -16.81 0.64 12.74
C LEU A 533 -18.09 1.38 13.13
N ALA A 534 -18.83 0.90 14.14
CA ALA A 534 -20.08 1.53 14.57
C ALA A 534 -19.90 2.96 15.11
N GLY A 535 -18.71 3.27 15.64
CA GLY A 535 -18.37 4.61 16.15
C GLY A 535 -18.00 5.64 15.07
N ILE A 536 -17.82 5.22 13.81
CA ILE A 536 -17.43 6.11 12.72
C ILE A 536 -18.53 7.14 12.49
N GLN A 537 -18.18 8.43 12.60
CA GLN A 537 -19.12 9.49 12.28
C GLN A 537 -19.12 9.74 10.78
N PRO A 538 -20.30 9.83 10.12
CA PRO A 538 -20.39 10.14 8.68
C PRO A 538 -19.63 11.41 8.25
N ALA A 539 -19.56 12.42 9.13
CA ALA A 539 -18.81 13.65 8.88
C ALA A 539 -17.29 13.42 8.77
N ASP A 540 -16.74 12.41 9.46
CA ASP A 540 -15.31 12.07 9.40
C ASP A 540 -14.94 11.51 8.01
N VAL A 541 -15.87 10.83 7.34
CA VAL A 541 -15.68 10.36 5.95
C VAL A 541 -15.57 11.55 5.00
N VAL A 542 -16.42 12.56 5.15
CA VAL A 542 -16.34 13.79 4.35
C VAL A 542 -15.03 14.54 4.63
N ALA A 543 -14.60 14.61 5.89
CA ALA A 543 -13.32 15.21 6.26
C ALA A 543 -12.13 14.43 5.66
N ALA A 544 -12.18 13.10 5.67
CA ALA A 544 -11.18 12.23 5.06
C ALA A 544 -11.08 12.44 3.53
N LEU A 545 -12.22 12.60 2.84
CA LEU A 545 -12.22 12.95 1.41
C LEU A 545 -11.53 14.29 1.14
N ARG A 546 -11.82 15.32 1.94
CA ARG A 546 -11.14 16.62 1.82
C ARG A 546 -9.63 16.50 2.06
N LEU A 547 -9.22 15.66 3.01
CA LEU A 547 -7.79 15.39 3.28
C LEU A 547 -7.08 14.76 2.08
N LEU A 548 -7.80 13.92 1.32
CA LEU A 548 -7.35 13.33 0.05
C LEU A 548 -7.45 14.31 -1.15
N GLY A 549 -7.85 15.56 -0.92
CA GLY A 549 -8.05 16.56 -1.97
C GLY A 549 -9.34 16.40 -2.77
N VAL A 550 -10.24 15.52 -2.35
CA VAL A 550 -11.53 15.28 -3.03
C VAL A 550 -12.54 16.32 -2.56
N THR A 551 -12.96 17.17 -3.49
CA THR A 551 -13.97 18.20 -3.24
C THR A 551 -15.18 17.99 -4.16
N PRO A 552 -16.39 18.41 -3.73
CA PRO A 552 -17.58 18.30 -4.57
C PRO A 552 -17.45 19.12 -5.86
N ASP A 553 -17.84 18.53 -6.99
CA ASP A 553 -17.95 19.25 -8.25
C ASP A 553 -19.10 20.27 -8.19
N ARG A 554 -18.78 21.56 -8.12
CA ARG A 554 -19.78 22.64 -8.15
C ARG A 554 -20.51 22.76 -9.51
N ALA A 555 -20.01 22.11 -10.57
CA ALA A 555 -20.46 22.32 -11.94
C ALA A 555 -21.58 21.36 -12.41
N THR A 556 -21.86 20.26 -11.70
CA THR A 556 -22.77 19.20 -12.19
C THR A 556 -24.08 19.05 -11.41
N ALA A 557 -24.48 20.04 -10.61
CA ALA A 557 -25.73 20.04 -9.84
C ALA A 557 -27.04 20.02 -10.70
N GLY A 558 -26.96 19.75 -12.00
CA GLY A 558 -28.09 19.88 -12.94
C GLY A 558 -28.09 18.94 -14.14
N VAL A 559 -27.52 17.73 -14.06
CA VAL A 559 -27.65 16.76 -15.16
C VAL A 559 -28.65 15.66 -14.77
N ALA A 560 -29.89 15.86 -15.19
CA ALA A 560 -30.94 14.86 -15.17
C ALA A 560 -30.51 13.62 -15.95
N VAL A 561 -30.85 12.44 -15.42
CA VAL A 561 -30.77 11.17 -16.13
C VAL A 561 -31.53 11.31 -17.45
N THR A 562 -30.83 11.19 -18.58
CA THR A 562 -31.48 11.10 -19.88
C THR A 562 -32.31 9.82 -19.92
N ALA A 563 -33.62 9.96 -19.69
CA ALA A 563 -34.59 8.94 -20.05
C ALA A 563 -34.52 8.78 -21.58
N SER A 564 -33.98 7.65 -22.04
CA SER A 564 -34.07 7.26 -23.44
C SER A 564 -35.53 6.96 -23.77
N GLY A 565 -36.23 7.98 -24.28
CA GLY A 565 -37.45 7.79 -25.05
C GLY A 565 -37.10 7.18 -26.41
N GLY A 566 -37.79 6.10 -26.76
CA GLY A 566 -37.66 5.40 -28.03
C GLY A 566 -38.75 4.35 -28.22
N SER A 567 -39.96 4.83 -28.49
CA SER A 567 -41.18 4.09 -28.86
C SER A 567 -41.05 3.36 -30.20
N ALA A 568 -41.73 2.21 -30.38
CA ALA A 568 -42.68 2.01 -31.49
C ALA A 568 -43.36 0.62 -31.53
N ARG A 569 -44.70 0.68 -31.62
CA ARG A 569 -45.71 -0.30 -32.11
C ARG A 569 -46.22 -1.40 -31.19
#